data_AF-A0A812X8V1-F1
#
_entry.id   AF-A0A812X8V1-F1
#
_cell.length_a   1.000
_cell.length_b   1.000
_cell.length_c   1.000
_cell.angle_alpha   90.00
_cell.angle_beta   90.00
_cell.angle_gamma   90.00
#
_symmetry.space_group_name_H-M   'P 1'
#
loop_
_entity.id
_entity.type
_entity.pdbx_description
1 polymer ?
#
loop_
_entity_poly.entity_id
_entity_poly.type
_entity_poly.pdbx_seq_one_letter_code
_entity_poly.pdbx_strand_id
1 'polypeptide(L)'
;YISELIQIEDQARKLIVQAVESERRLRDLETRYGETEALLAQPDYQSEQRKLVGCISYLNSVANFRRKGRDDLPAEVLFDAVRTIQRCDAAERNGQSTELSAAARTLCGDVVESFVAMRFYLREIGKCLERVDPHLCNNAGLVTRLVDWEESWEVGARYVQNELLLNGICDLVAEIRLAQHVAPNLRTMCEECDVDLFLVMPRVIWLRGLIKPQGQIQVFKSLLPHRFLDPPLIGEAWNVDTELANFVEFFRTVYGTLMSNWRSAARVSERAAWEILVKRVVNGDSETEKEDIYGPLATNVRQQAESAVEELVNKMEGWSMELQRHCAEDWNQFAGILIQCLSGERKKDASQMQFQV
;
A
#
# COMPACT_ATOMS: atom_id res chain seq x y z
N TYR A 1 35.27 -28.31 -15.49
CA TYR A 1 35.61 -26.97 -14.98
C TYR A 1 35.60 -25.88 -16.06
N ILE A 2 36.61 -25.76 -16.95
CA ILE A 2 36.63 -24.68 -17.97
C ILE A 2 35.41 -24.74 -18.91
N SER A 3 35.03 -25.93 -19.41
CA SER A 3 33.85 -26.09 -20.26
C SER A 3 32.53 -25.84 -19.53
N GLU A 4 32.46 -26.07 -18.22
CA GLU A 4 31.27 -25.78 -17.40
C GLU A 4 31.13 -24.28 -17.16
N LEU A 5 32.24 -23.58 -16.90
CA LEU A 5 32.27 -22.11 -16.78
C LEU A 5 31.81 -21.43 -18.07
N ILE A 6 32.26 -21.92 -19.23
CA ILE A 6 31.82 -21.40 -20.54
C ILE A 6 30.31 -21.62 -20.72
N GLN A 7 29.77 -22.78 -20.34
CA GLN A 7 28.34 -23.04 -20.43
C GLN A 7 27.51 -22.16 -19.49
N ILE A 8 27.98 -21.91 -18.27
CA ILE A 8 27.33 -21.01 -17.31
C ILE A 8 27.34 -19.58 -17.85
N GLU A 9 28.47 -19.13 -18.40
CA GLU A 9 28.60 -17.80 -19.01
C GLU A 9 27.68 -17.63 -20.22
N ASP A 10 27.68 -18.58 -21.15
CA ASP A 10 26.82 -18.53 -22.33
C ASP A 10 25.33 -18.49 -21.94
N GLN A 11 24.94 -19.28 -20.93
CA GLN A 11 23.57 -19.33 -20.46
C GLN A 11 23.15 -18.02 -19.78
N ALA A 12 23.97 -17.46 -18.89
CA ALA A 12 23.69 -16.19 -18.22
C ALA A 12 23.62 -15.02 -19.21
N ARG A 13 24.56 -14.95 -20.14
CA ARG A 13 24.60 -13.95 -21.21
C ARG A 13 23.37 -14.02 -22.09
N LYS A 14 22.90 -15.23 -22.42
CA LYS A 14 21.68 -15.45 -23.21
C LYS A 14 20.43 -14.83 -22.57
N LEU A 15 20.31 -14.87 -21.23
CA LEU A 15 19.15 -14.29 -20.54
C LEU A 15 19.08 -12.77 -20.72
N ILE A 16 20.23 -12.11 -20.52
CA ILE A 16 20.33 -10.67 -20.70
C ILE A 16 20.11 -10.28 -22.15
N VAL A 17 20.69 -11.02 -23.11
CA VAL A 17 20.49 -10.79 -24.55
C VAL A 17 18.99 -10.85 -24.89
N GLN A 18 18.26 -11.85 -24.41
CA GLN A 18 16.82 -11.96 -24.64
C GLN A 18 16.03 -10.77 -24.06
N ALA A 19 16.37 -10.34 -22.83
CA ALA A 19 15.74 -9.18 -22.20
C ALA A 19 16.03 -7.89 -22.99
N VAL A 20 17.28 -7.66 -23.42
CA VAL A 20 17.70 -6.51 -24.23
C VAL A 20 17.01 -6.51 -25.59
N GLU A 21 16.89 -7.65 -26.26
CA GLU A 21 16.17 -7.77 -27.52
C GLU A 21 14.68 -7.47 -27.36
N SER A 22 14.05 -7.96 -26.28
CA SER A 22 12.64 -7.69 -26.00
C SER A 22 12.40 -6.20 -25.71
N GLU A 23 13.30 -5.55 -24.96
CA GLU A 23 13.26 -4.10 -24.79
C GLU A 23 13.36 -3.39 -26.15
N ARG A 24 14.36 -3.76 -26.98
CA ARG A 24 14.58 -3.11 -28.27
C ARG A 24 13.33 -3.19 -29.14
N ARG A 25 12.65 -4.35 -29.15
CA ARG A 25 11.37 -4.52 -29.88
C ARG A 25 10.28 -3.60 -29.34
N LEU A 26 10.14 -3.44 -28.03
CA LEU A 26 9.20 -2.48 -27.45
C LEU A 26 9.51 -1.05 -27.89
N ARG A 27 10.78 -0.65 -27.85
CA ARG A 27 11.21 0.68 -28.28
C ARG A 27 10.95 0.93 -29.77
N ASP A 28 11.15 -0.09 -30.61
CA ASP A 28 10.86 -0.01 -32.04
C ASP A 28 9.35 0.16 -32.30
N LEU A 29 8.49 -0.43 -31.46
CA LEU A 29 7.04 -0.22 -31.51
C LEU A 29 6.67 1.19 -31.05
N GLU A 30 7.23 1.67 -29.93
CA GLU A 30 7.04 3.05 -29.43
C GLU A 30 7.45 4.09 -30.46
N THR A 31 8.59 3.89 -31.15
CA THR A 31 9.07 4.80 -32.19
C THR A 31 8.15 4.80 -33.41
N ARG A 32 7.56 3.65 -33.76
CA ARG A 32 6.67 3.51 -34.93
C ARG A 32 5.28 4.11 -34.71
N TYR A 33 4.71 3.92 -33.53
CA TYR A 33 3.32 4.28 -33.24
C TYR A 33 3.16 5.51 -32.34
N GLY A 34 4.27 6.01 -31.77
CA GLY A 34 4.29 7.06 -30.76
C GLY A 34 3.88 6.56 -29.38
N GLU A 35 4.27 7.29 -28.33
CA GLU A 35 3.90 7.00 -26.93
C GLU A 35 2.50 7.53 -26.63
N THR A 36 1.48 6.84 -27.15
CA THR A 36 0.07 7.22 -26.97
C THR A 36 -0.70 6.17 -26.15
N GLU A 37 -1.82 6.56 -25.55
CA GLU A 37 -2.74 5.62 -24.88
C GLU A 37 -3.20 4.50 -25.84
N ALA A 38 -3.32 4.81 -27.14
CA ALA A 38 -3.68 3.84 -28.16
C ALA A 38 -2.63 2.73 -28.34
N LEU A 39 -1.33 3.03 -28.14
CA LEU A 39 -0.26 2.03 -28.20
C LEU A 39 -0.36 1.02 -27.05
N LEU A 40 -0.71 1.47 -25.84
CA LEU A 40 -0.86 0.61 -24.66
C LEU A 40 -1.97 -0.45 -24.85
N ALA A 41 -2.94 -0.18 -25.72
CA ALA A 41 -4.01 -1.11 -26.08
C ALA A 41 -3.65 -2.06 -27.24
N GLN A 42 -2.52 -1.88 -27.92
CA GLN A 42 -2.13 -2.73 -29.05
C GLN A 42 -1.73 -4.14 -28.58
N PRO A 43 -2.30 -5.22 -29.16
CA PRO A 43 -1.96 -6.59 -28.77
C PRO A 43 -0.48 -6.94 -28.91
N ASP A 44 0.17 -6.46 -29.97
CA ASP A 44 1.60 -6.71 -30.23
C ASP A 44 2.48 -6.06 -29.17
N TYR A 45 2.14 -4.83 -28.76
CA TYR A 45 2.85 -4.12 -27.71
C TYR A 45 2.70 -4.82 -26.35
N GLN A 46 1.48 -5.20 -25.98
CA GLN A 46 1.23 -5.96 -24.76
C GLN A 46 1.92 -7.34 -24.78
N SER A 47 1.96 -8.01 -25.94
CA SER A 47 2.66 -9.28 -26.12
C SER A 47 4.16 -9.13 -25.86
N GLU A 48 4.80 -8.10 -26.42
CA GLU A 48 6.22 -7.82 -26.14
C GLU A 48 6.46 -7.36 -24.69
N GLN A 49 5.51 -6.67 -24.06
CA GLN A 49 5.59 -6.34 -22.63
C GLN A 49 5.57 -7.62 -21.78
N ARG A 50 4.67 -8.57 -22.07
CA ARG A 50 4.63 -9.86 -21.38
C ARG A 50 5.95 -10.62 -21.54
N LYS A 51 6.51 -10.65 -22.75
CA LYS A 51 7.81 -11.30 -23.01
C LYS A 51 8.93 -10.65 -22.20
N LEU A 52 8.98 -9.31 -22.17
CA LEU A 52 10.00 -8.60 -21.41
C LEU A 52 9.85 -8.86 -19.91
N VAL A 53 8.63 -8.78 -19.37
CA VAL A 53 8.36 -9.10 -17.96
C VAL A 53 8.80 -10.53 -17.65
N GLY A 54 8.47 -11.51 -18.50
CA GLY A 54 8.94 -12.89 -18.33
C GLY A 54 10.48 -13.00 -18.31
N CYS A 55 11.18 -12.22 -19.14
CA CYS A 55 12.64 -12.16 -19.08
C CYS A 55 13.14 -11.56 -17.76
N ILE A 56 12.50 -10.49 -17.27
CA ILE A 56 12.87 -9.84 -16.00
C ILE A 56 12.61 -10.79 -14.82
N SER A 57 11.46 -11.45 -14.77
CA SER A 57 11.13 -12.45 -13.75
C SER A 57 12.18 -13.57 -13.71
N TYR A 58 12.63 -14.04 -14.89
CA TYR A 58 13.67 -15.06 -14.95
C TYR A 58 15.06 -14.53 -14.56
N LEU A 59 15.41 -13.29 -14.93
CA LEU A 59 16.62 -12.63 -14.42
C LEU A 59 16.57 -12.48 -12.89
N ASN A 60 15.40 -12.20 -12.33
CA ASN A 60 15.20 -12.07 -10.90
C ASN A 60 15.52 -13.38 -10.15
N SER A 61 15.04 -14.52 -10.64
CA SER A 61 15.29 -15.80 -9.97
C SER A 61 16.74 -16.29 -10.02
N VAL A 62 17.54 -15.81 -10.98
CA VAL A 62 18.95 -16.21 -11.08
C VAL A 62 19.92 -15.19 -10.47
N ALA A 63 19.55 -13.91 -10.41
CA ALA A 63 20.47 -12.83 -10.00
C ALA A 63 20.13 -12.21 -8.65
N ASN A 64 18.86 -12.21 -8.23
CA ASN A 64 18.42 -11.53 -7.02
C ASN A 64 18.56 -12.40 -5.77
N PHE A 65 19.80 -12.53 -5.27
CA PHE A 65 20.08 -13.23 -4.02
C PHE A 65 19.76 -12.42 -2.76
N ARG A 66 19.44 -11.12 -2.91
CA ARG A 66 19.13 -10.22 -1.78
C ARG A 66 17.67 -10.33 -1.33
N ARG A 67 16.79 -10.85 -2.18
CA ARG A 67 15.38 -11.13 -1.86
C ARG A 67 15.04 -12.60 -2.13
N LYS A 68 13.78 -12.89 -2.46
CA LYS A 68 13.29 -14.25 -2.66
C LYS A 68 13.64 -14.77 -4.07
N GLY A 69 13.96 -13.87 -5.02
CA GLY A 69 14.30 -14.27 -6.39
C GLY A 69 13.09 -14.86 -7.10
N ARG A 70 11.93 -14.21 -6.96
CA ARG A 70 10.67 -14.69 -7.54
C ARG A 70 10.65 -14.60 -9.06
N ASP A 71 10.14 -15.64 -9.72
CA ASP A 71 9.87 -15.68 -11.17
C ASP A 71 8.38 -15.78 -11.52
N ASP A 72 7.50 -15.77 -10.51
CA ASP A 72 6.05 -15.99 -10.64
C ASP A 72 5.22 -14.70 -10.73
N LEU A 73 5.86 -13.53 -10.82
CA LEU A 73 5.19 -12.23 -10.89
C LEU A 73 4.71 -11.93 -12.32
N PRO A 74 3.38 -11.79 -12.55
CA PRO A 74 2.80 -11.72 -13.89
C PRO A 74 2.73 -10.29 -14.45
N ALA A 75 2.83 -10.15 -15.77
CA ALA A 75 2.77 -8.85 -16.45
C ALA A 75 1.46 -8.08 -16.25
N GLU A 76 0.40 -8.79 -15.86
CA GLU A 76 -0.90 -8.27 -15.50
C GLU A 76 -0.79 -7.23 -14.36
N VAL A 77 0.19 -7.36 -13.47
CA VAL A 77 0.49 -6.35 -12.43
C VAL A 77 0.78 -4.97 -13.05
N LEU A 78 1.60 -4.94 -14.11
CA LEU A 78 1.90 -3.70 -14.84
C LEU A 78 0.66 -3.16 -15.55
N PHE A 79 -0.14 -4.03 -16.18
CA PHE A 79 -1.34 -3.61 -16.90
C PHE A 79 -2.40 -3.03 -15.98
N ASP A 80 -2.61 -3.63 -14.81
CA ASP A 80 -3.55 -3.16 -13.81
C ASP A 80 -3.07 -1.84 -13.17
N ALA A 81 -1.76 -1.69 -12.94
CA ALA A 81 -1.17 -0.43 -12.49
C ALA A 81 -1.35 0.71 -13.49
N VAL A 82 -1.04 0.49 -14.77
CA VAL A 82 -1.22 1.48 -15.85
C VAL A 82 -2.69 1.86 -16.00
N ARG A 83 -3.60 0.88 -16.02
CA ARG A 83 -5.05 1.13 -16.11
C ARG A 83 -5.55 1.95 -14.92
N THR A 84 -5.04 1.66 -13.72
CA THR A 84 -5.42 2.39 -12.51
C THR A 84 -4.96 3.84 -12.57
N ILE A 85 -3.71 4.11 -12.98
CA ILE A 85 -3.22 5.49 -13.19
C ILE A 85 -4.10 6.24 -14.19
N GLN A 86 -4.42 5.62 -15.33
CA GLN A 86 -5.31 6.21 -16.34
C GLN A 86 -6.71 6.54 -15.78
N ARG A 87 -7.28 5.66 -14.94
CA ARG A 87 -8.55 5.92 -14.24
C ARG A 87 -8.42 7.11 -13.31
N CYS A 88 -7.34 7.21 -12.54
CA CYS A 88 -7.08 8.33 -11.65
C CYS A 88 -6.95 9.66 -12.42
N ASP A 89 -6.23 9.66 -13.55
CA ASP A 89 -6.04 10.84 -14.38
C ASP A 89 -7.34 11.29 -15.05
N ALA A 90 -8.17 10.34 -15.50
CA ALA A 90 -9.50 10.64 -16.01
C ALA A 90 -10.41 11.23 -14.91
N ALA A 91 -10.37 10.68 -13.71
CA ALA A 91 -11.10 11.20 -12.54
C ALA A 91 -10.71 12.64 -12.20
N GLU A 92 -9.42 12.95 -12.17
CA GLU A 92 -8.89 14.29 -11.91
C GLU A 92 -9.30 15.28 -13.00
N ARG A 93 -9.22 14.90 -14.28
CA ARG A 93 -9.72 15.73 -15.40
C ARG A 93 -11.21 16.03 -15.27
N ASN A 94 -11.98 15.14 -14.65
CA ASN A 94 -13.41 15.32 -14.36
C ASN A 94 -13.68 16.08 -13.04
N GLY A 95 -12.65 16.61 -12.38
CA GLY A 95 -12.77 17.42 -11.16
C GLY A 95 -12.92 16.63 -9.87
N GLN A 96 -12.63 15.32 -9.86
CA GLN A 96 -12.60 14.54 -8.62
C GLN A 96 -11.35 14.86 -7.80
N SER A 97 -11.43 14.73 -6.46
CA SER A 97 -10.31 15.02 -5.57
C SER A 97 -9.13 14.09 -5.83
N THR A 98 -7.95 14.66 -6.02
CA THR A 98 -6.69 13.95 -6.19
C THR A 98 -6.29 13.16 -4.94
N GLU A 99 -6.75 13.59 -3.77
CA GLU A 99 -6.42 12.96 -2.49
C GLU A 99 -6.98 11.54 -2.38
N LEU A 100 -8.18 11.29 -2.94
CA LEU A 100 -8.83 9.98 -2.91
C LEU A 100 -8.09 8.93 -3.76
N SER A 101 -7.31 9.38 -4.75
CA SER A 101 -6.53 8.52 -5.64
C SER A 101 -5.04 8.57 -5.38
N ALA A 102 -4.57 9.36 -4.41
CA ALA A 102 -3.16 9.56 -4.14
C ALA A 102 -2.45 8.24 -3.80
N ALA A 103 -3.04 7.41 -2.92
CA ALA A 103 -2.47 6.12 -2.54
C ALA A 103 -2.39 5.16 -3.73
N ALA A 104 -3.46 5.05 -4.53
CA ALA A 104 -3.45 4.23 -5.74
C ALA A 104 -2.37 4.68 -6.73
N ARG A 105 -2.21 5.99 -6.93
CA ARG A 105 -1.16 6.55 -7.79
C ARG A 105 0.24 6.25 -7.28
N THR A 106 0.48 6.36 -5.97
CA THR A 106 1.78 6.00 -5.38
C THR A 106 2.12 4.54 -5.67
N LEU A 107 1.21 3.62 -5.33
CA LEU A 107 1.44 2.18 -5.49
C LEU A 107 1.59 1.76 -6.96
N CYS A 108 0.71 2.24 -7.83
CA CYS A 108 0.78 1.94 -9.26
C CYS A 108 1.99 2.60 -9.92
N GLY A 109 2.34 3.82 -9.48
CA GLY A 109 3.52 4.55 -9.91
C GLY A 109 4.79 3.74 -9.64
N ASP A 110 4.91 3.12 -8.47
CA ASP A 110 6.07 2.29 -8.13
C ASP A 110 6.27 1.08 -9.04
N VAL A 111 5.18 0.42 -9.41
CA VAL A 111 5.19 -0.69 -10.37
C VAL A 111 5.67 -0.20 -11.74
N VAL A 112 5.12 0.90 -12.22
CA VAL A 112 5.48 1.47 -13.54
C VAL A 112 6.92 1.98 -13.53
N GLU A 113 7.33 2.73 -12.51
CA GLU A 113 8.68 3.26 -12.36
C GLU A 113 9.74 2.16 -12.30
N SER A 114 9.49 1.09 -11.52
CA SER A 114 10.44 -0.01 -11.42
C SER A 114 10.60 -0.75 -12.77
N PHE A 115 9.51 -0.92 -13.52
CA PHE A 115 9.55 -1.46 -14.88
C PHE A 115 10.31 -0.55 -15.84
N VAL A 116 10.04 0.76 -15.83
CA VAL A 116 10.76 1.75 -16.65
C VAL A 116 12.25 1.80 -16.30
N ALA A 117 12.59 1.76 -15.02
CA ALA A 117 13.97 1.72 -14.56
C ALA A 117 14.72 0.46 -15.03
N MET A 118 14.04 -0.69 -15.04
CA MET A 118 14.59 -1.94 -15.60
C MET A 118 14.82 -1.82 -17.11
N ARG A 119 13.85 -1.27 -17.86
CA ARG A 119 14.01 -1.00 -19.30
C ARG A 119 15.19 -0.08 -19.58
N PHE A 120 15.34 0.98 -18.81
CA PHE A 120 16.48 1.89 -18.92
C PHE A 120 17.81 1.16 -18.68
N TYR A 121 17.89 0.34 -17.63
CA TYR A 121 19.07 -0.48 -17.36
C TYR A 121 19.41 -1.41 -18.53
N LEU A 122 18.42 -2.11 -19.07
CA LEU A 122 18.59 -3.02 -20.22
C LEU A 122 19.11 -2.29 -21.48
N ARG A 123 18.64 -1.06 -21.74
CA ARG A 123 19.14 -0.26 -22.88
C ARG A 123 20.63 0.09 -22.73
N GLU A 124 21.05 0.44 -21.52
CA GLU A 124 22.42 0.83 -21.26
C GLU A 124 23.38 -0.37 -21.30
N ILE A 125 23.04 -1.48 -20.66
CA ILE A 125 23.87 -2.70 -20.74
C ILE A 125 23.91 -3.28 -22.16
N GLY A 126 22.83 -3.08 -22.94
CA GLY A 126 22.78 -3.50 -24.34
C GLY A 126 23.85 -2.85 -25.23
N LYS A 127 24.44 -1.73 -24.79
CA LYS A 127 25.56 -1.07 -25.48
C LYS A 127 26.92 -1.72 -25.21
N CYS A 128 27.04 -2.54 -24.16
CA CYS A 128 28.31 -3.10 -23.70
C CYS A 128 28.13 -4.47 -23.02
N LEU A 129 27.45 -5.39 -23.69
CA LEU A 129 27.15 -6.73 -23.17
C LEU A 129 28.42 -7.52 -22.79
N GLU A 130 29.54 -7.26 -23.44
CA GLU A 130 30.85 -7.87 -23.16
C GLU A 130 31.38 -7.57 -21.76
N ARG A 131 30.88 -6.52 -21.10
CA ARG A 131 31.31 -6.10 -19.75
C ARG A 131 30.48 -6.70 -18.62
N VAL A 132 29.36 -7.36 -18.93
CA VAL A 132 28.48 -7.96 -17.93
C VAL A 132 29.16 -9.18 -17.32
N ASP A 133 29.20 -9.26 -15.99
CA ASP A 133 29.73 -10.43 -15.27
C ASP A 133 28.83 -11.64 -15.55
N PRO A 134 29.40 -12.78 -16.01
CA PRO A 134 28.67 -14.04 -16.19
C PRO A 134 27.88 -14.50 -14.97
N HIS A 135 28.36 -14.21 -13.76
CA HIS A 135 27.64 -14.42 -12.51
C HIS A 135 26.74 -13.22 -12.27
N LEU A 136 25.48 -13.33 -12.70
CA LEU A 136 24.57 -12.19 -12.76
C LEU A 136 24.40 -11.44 -11.42
N CYS A 137 24.52 -12.15 -10.29
CA CYS A 137 24.49 -11.58 -8.95
C CYS A 137 25.64 -10.61 -8.63
N ASN A 138 26.75 -10.65 -9.36
CA ASN A 138 27.87 -9.72 -9.20
C ASN A 138 27.60 -8.36 -9.88
N ASN A 139 26.62 -8.29 -10.78
CA ASN A 139 26.27 -7.05 -11.46
C ASN A 139 25.40 -6.20 -10.52
N ALA A 140 26.04 -5.37 -9.69
CA ALA A 140 25.37 -4.59 -8.66
C ALA A 140 24.19 -3.74 -9.19
N GLY A 141 24.35 -3.13 -10.37
CA GLY A 141 23.28 -2.38 -11.02
C GLY A 141 22.05 -3.23 -11.35
N LEU A 142 22.24 -4.45 -11.87
CA LEU A 142 21.16 -5.40 -12.15
C LEU A 142 20.45 -5.79 -10.85
N VAL A 143 21.21 -6.21 -9.84
CA VAL A 143 20.65 -6.68 -8.56
C VAL A 143 19.83 -5.58 -7.90
N THR A 144 20.33 -4.34 -7.85
CA THR A 144 19.57 -3.21 -7.31
C THR A 144 18.24 -3.01 -8.04
N ARG A 145 18.24 -3.06 -9.38
CA ARG A 145 17.01 -2.91 -10.16
C ARG A 145 16.04 -4.06 -9.97
N LEU A 146 16.54 -5.28 -9.81
CA LEU A 146 15.73 -6.47 -9.55
C LEU A 146 15.10 -6.45 -8.15
N VAL A 147 15.83 -5.98 -7.14
CA VAL A 147 15.30 -5.79 -5.77
C VAL A 147 14.14 -4.80 -5.78
N ASP A 148 14.34 -3.62 -6.39
CA ASP A 148 13.30 -2.59 -6.51
C ASP A 148 12.07 -3.10 -7.28
N TRP A 149 12.32 -3.83 -8.37
CA TRP A 149 11.28 -4.44 -9.21
C TRP A 149 10.50 -5.50 -8.44
N GLU A 150 11.16 -6.48 -7.82
CA GLU A 150 10.50 -7.53 -7.04
C GLU A 150 9.65 -6.92 -5.92
N GLU A 151 10.17 -5.93 -5.18
CA GLU A 151 9.42 -5.27 -4.11
C GLU A 151 8.14 -4.60 -4.60
N SER A 152 8.26 -3.77 -5.65
CA SER A 152 7.11 -3.02 -6.17
C SER A 152 6.08 -3.95 -6.80
N TRP A 153 6.53 -5.06 -7.40
CA TRP A 153 5.67 -6.04 -8.05
C TRP A 153 4.99 -7.00 -7.07
N GLU A 154 5.61 -7.35 -5.95
CA GLU A 154 4.94 -8.07 -4.87
C GLU A 154 3.78 -7.25 -4.30
N VAL A 155 4.01 -5.95 -4.07
CA VAL A 155 2.97 -5.00 -3.63
C VAL A 155 1.89 -4.86 -4.71
N GLY A 156 2.28 -4.73 -5.98
CA GLY A 156 1.35 -4.65 -7.10
C GLY A 156 0.46 -5.88 -7.22
N ALA A 157 1.04 -7.07 -7.19
CA ALA A 157 0.32 -8.34 -7.26
C ALA A 157 -0.69 -8.50 -6.10
N ARG A 158 -0.30 -8.09 -4.89
CA ARG A 158 -1.15 -8.24 -3.70
C ARG A 158 -2.25 -7.18 -3.62
N TYR A 159 -1.90 -5.92 -3.81
CA TYR A 159 -2.77 -4.79 -3.49
C TYR A 159 -3.36 -4.12 -4.73
N VAL A 160 -2.58 -3.93 -5.80
CA VAL A 160 -3.07 -3.25 -7.02
C VAL A 160 -4.04 -4.12 -7.80
N GLN A 161 -3.77 -5.43 -7.90
CA GLN A 161 -4.67 -6.35 -8.62
C GLN A 161 -5.96 -6.67 -7.84
N ASN A 162 -5.99 -6.41 -6.54
CA ASN A 162 -7.18 -6.58 -5.71
C ASN A 162 -7.88 -5.23 -5.51
N GLU A 163 -8.85 -4.91 -6.38
CA GLU A 163 -9.54 -3.61 -6.38
C GLU A 163 -10.18 -3.27 -5.02
N LEU A 164 -10.68 -4.27 -4.28
CA LEU A 164 -11.27 -4.03 -2.96
C LEU A 164 -10.22 -3.66 -1.91
N LEU A 165 -9.06 -4.33 -1.91
CA LEU A 165 -7.94 -3.96 -1.03
C LEU A 165 -7.37 -2.59 -1.39
N LEU A 166 -7.19 -2.30 -2.69
CA LEU A 166 -6.69 -1.02 -3.16
C LEU A 166 -7.60 0.14 -2.72
N ASN A 167 -8.91 -0.03 -2.89
CA ASN A 167 -9.90 0.96 -2.45
C ASN A 167 -9.86 1.12 -0.92
N GLY A 168 -9.74 0.01 -0.17
CA GLY A 168 -9.59 0.04 1.28
C GLY A 168 -8.35 0.83 1.75
N ILE A 169 -7.22 0.67 1.05
CA ILE A 169 -5.99 1.45 1.31
C ILE A 169 -6.21 2.93 1.01
N CYS A 170 -6.81 3.27 -0.14
CA CYS A 170 -7.08 4.66 -0.51
C CYS A 170 -7.97 5.35 0.53
N ASP A 171 -9.02 4.67 0.96
CA ASP A 171 -9.92 5.12 2.02
C ASP A 171 -9.18 5.36 3.34
N LEU A 172 -8.30 4.43 3.75
CA LEU A 172 -7.53 4.57 4.99
C LEU A 172 -6.52 5.70 4.92
N VAL A 173 -5.83 5.89 3.80
CA VAL A 173 -4.90 7.00 3.63
C VAL A 173 -5.64 8.34 3.70
N ALA A 174 -6.80 8.47 3.05
CA ALA A 174 -7.64 9.65 3.15
C ALA A 174 -8.12 9.88 4.60
N GLU A 175 -8.55 8.82 5.29
CA GLU A 175 -8.98 8.89 6.69
C GLU A 175 -7.85 9.30 7.64
N ILE A 176 -6.65 8.75 7.47
CA ILE A 176 -5.49 9.10 8.30
C ILE A 176 -5.09 10.56 8.06
N ARG A 177 -5.17 11.07 6.82
CA ARG A 177 -4.95 12.50 6.55
C ARG A 177 -5.98 13.39 7.23
N LEU A 178 -7.26 12.98 7.22
CA LEU A 178 -8.28 13.68 8.00
C LEU A 178 -7.96 13.65 9.50
N ALA A 179 -7.51 12.50 10.03
CA ALA A 179 -7.11 12.36 11.42
C ALA A 179 -5.91 13.25 11.77
N GLN A 180 -4.94 13.40 10.87
CA GLN A 180 -3.79 14.31 11.03
C GLN A 180 -4.20 15.79 11.14
N HIS A 181 -5.35 16.18 10.56
CA HIS A 181 -5.89 17.53 10.73
C HIS A 181 -6.56 17.73 12.10
N VAL A 182 -7.17 16.67 12.63
CA VAL A 182 -7.87 16.69 13.92
C VAL A 182 -6.91 16.56 15.10
N ALA A 183 -5.88 15.74 14.93
CA ALA A 183 -4.86 15.46 15.93
C ALA A 183 -3.47 15.64 15.29
N PRO A 184 -2.90 16.86 15.30
CA PRO A 184 -1.62 17.17 14.65
C PRO A 184 -0.45 16.31 15.11
N ASN A 185 -0.48 15.76 16.34
CA ASN A 185 0.53 14.82 16.82
C ASN A 185 0.68 13.60 15.90
N LEU A 186 -0.43 13.12 15.29
CA LEU A 186 -0.37 12.03 14.30
C LEU A 186 0.40 12.43 13.05
N ARG A 187 0.34 13.71 12.65
CA ARG A 187 1.12 14.21 11.50
C ARG A 187 2.61 14.11 11.81
N THR A 188 3.02 14.62 12.97
CA THR A 188 4.41 14.54 13.43
C THR A 188 4.89 13.09 13.47
N MET A 189 4.08 12.17 14.03
CA MET A 189 4.40 10.74 14.04
C MET A 189 4.63 10.18 12.63
N CYS A 190 3.81 10.57 11.64
CA CYS A 190 3.98 10.12 10.25
C CYS A 190 5.21 10.72 9.57
N GLU A 191 5.47 12.02 9.77
CA GLU A 191 6.61 12.72 9.17
C GLU A 191 7.95 12.20 9.72
N GLU A 192 8.01 11.97 11.03
CA GLU A 192 9.22 11.52 11.73
C GLU A 192 9.38 10.00 11.76
N CYS A 193 8.37 9.25 11.28
CA CYS A 193 8.29 7.79 11.42
C CYS A 193 8.45 7.37 12.89
N ASP A 194 7.77 8.07 13.79
CA ASP A 194 7.82 7.85 15.24
C ASP A 194 7.34 6.43 15.60
N VAL A 195 7.93 5.82 16.62
CA VAL A 195 7.60 4.46 17.05
C VAL A 195 6.16 4.33 17.57
N ASP A 196 5.61 5.41 18.15
CA ASP A 196 4.24 5.46 18.64
C ASP A 196 3.22 5.42 17.50
N LEU A 197 3.64 5.72 16.26
CA LEU A 197 2.81 5.53 15.07
C LEU A 197 2.29 4.09 14.96
N PHE A 198 3.11 3.10 15.34
CA PHE A 198 2.72 1.69 15.31
C PHE A 198 1.72 1.32 16.41
N LEU A 199 1.56 2.15 17.45
CA LEU A 199 0.52 2.00 18.47
C LEU A 199 -0.78 2.70 18.05
N VAL A 200 -0.67 3.84 17.38
CA VAL A 200 -1.81 4.69 17.00
C VAL A 200 -2.47 4.26 15.69
N MET A 201 -1.68 3.91 14.67
CA MET A 201 -2.19 3.57 13.33
C MET A 201 -3.20 2.40 13.33
N PRO A 202 -2.96 1.26 14.01
CA PRO A 202 -3.95 0.18 14.11
C PRO A 202 -5.29 0.64 14.68
N ARG A 203 -5.27 1.54 15.67
CA ARG A 203 -6.47 2.07 16.33
C ARG A 203 -7.27 2.97 15.38
N VAL A 204 -6.59 3.80 14.59
CA VAL A 204 -7.22 4.61 13.54
C VAL A 204 -7.85 3.73 12.46
N ILE A 205 -7.16 2.66 12.05
CA ILE A 205 -7.70 1.66 11.11
C ILE A 205 -8.97 0.99 11.68
N TRP A 206 -8.95 0.60 12.96
CA TRP A 206 -10.13 0.09 13.66
C TRP A 206 -11.28 1.09 13.68
N LEU A 207 -11.04 2.35 14.05
CA LEU A 207 -12.07 3.38 14.03
C LEU A 207 -12.71 3.51 12.64
N ARG A 208 -11.91 3.54 11.58
CA ARG A 208 -12.42 3.59 10.20
C ARG A 208 -13.26 2.36 9.86
N GLY A 209 -12.78 1.17 10.16
CA GLY A 209 -13.48 -0.10 9.89
C GLY A 209 -14.80 -0.22 10.62
N LEU A 210 -14.86 0.27 11.87
CA LEU A 210 -16.06 0.24 12.70
C LEU A 210 -17.13 1.24 12.25
N ILE A 211 -16.72 2.40 11.72
CA ILE A 211 -17.65 3.44 11.21
C ILE A 211 -18.12 3.12 9.80
N LYS A 212 -17.20 2.75 8.89
CA LYS A 212 -17.48 2.48 7.47
C LYS A 212 -16.99 1.09 7.06
N PRO A 213 -17.75 0.04 7.44
CA PRO A 213 -17.32 -1.33 7.28
C PRO A 213 -17.14 -1.78 5.81
N GLN A 214 -18.00 -1.31 4.90
CA GLN A 214 -18.10 -1.80 3.52
C GLN A 214 -16.77 -1.76 2.75
N GLY A 215 -16.00 -0.68 2.93
CA GLY A 215 -14.72 -0.49 2.25
C GLY A 215 -13.52 -1.15 2.94
N GLN A 216 -13.69 -1.67 4.16
CA GLN A 216 -12.58 -2.11 5.01
C GLN A 216 -12.58 -3.61 5.29
N ILE A 217 -13.68 -4.32 5.02
CA ILE A 217 -13.78 -5.77 5.27
C ILE A 217 -12.62 -6.54 4.65
N GLN A 218 -12.22 -6.23 3.40
CA GLN A 218 -11.13 -6.96 2.76
C GLN A 218 -9.77 -6.70 3.42
N VAL A 219 -9.53 -5.47 3.88
CA VAL A 219 -8.32 -5.12 4.64
C VAL A 219 -8.27 -5.96 5.92
N PHE A 220 -9.34 -5.95 6.71
CA PHE A 220 -9.41 -6.74 7.95
C PHE A 220 -9.34 -8.25 7.69
N LYS A 221 -10.01 -8.77 6.64
CA LYS A 221 -9.90 -10.18 6.26
C LYS A 221 -8.47 -10.58 5.91
N SER A 222 -7.72 -9.69 5.28
CA SER A 222 -6.32 -9.96 4.92
C SER A 222 -5.37 -9.97 6.12
N LEU A 223 -5.73 -9.29 7.22
CA LEU A 223 -4.87 -9.15 8.42
C LEU A 223 -5.34 -10.00 9.61
N LEU A 224 -6.64 -10.33 9.68
CA LEU A 224 -7.31 -11.10 10.72
C LEU A 224 -8.26 -12.16 10.11
N PRO A 225 -7.77 -13.04 9.22
CA PRO A 225 -8.63 -14.00 8.53
C PRO A 225 -9.44 -14.89 9.49
N HIS A 226 -8.88 -15.25 10.66
CA HIS A 226 -9.55 -16.11 11.66
C HIS A 226 -10.76 -15.47 12.33
N ARG A 227 -10.93 -14.15 12.25
CA ARG A 227 -12.09 -13.43 12.81
C ARG A 227 -13.28 -13.42 11.88
N PHE A 228 -13.12 -13.83 10.62
CA PHE A 228 -14.19 -13.87 9.63
C PHE A 228 -14.65 -15.30 9.39
N LEU A 229 -15.98 -15.48 9.34
CA LEU A 229 -16.59 -16.79 9.17
C LEU A 229 -16.78 -17.13 7.68
N ASP A 230 -16.49 -18.38 7.32
CA ASP A 230 -16.79 -18.97 6.02
C ASP A 230 -18.01 -19.92 6.09
N PRO A 231 -18.89 -19.95 5.07
CA PRO A 231 -18.87 -19.13 3.86
C PRO A 231 -19.34 -17.68 4.13
N PRO A 232 -18.97 -16.71 3.28
CA PRO A 232 -19.44 -15.34 3.42
C PRO A 232 -20.96 -15.27 3.32
N LEU A 233 -21.59 -14.62 4.31
CA LEU A 233 -22.99 -14.23 4.21
C LEU A 233 -23.20 -13.34 2.98
N ILE A 234 -24.32 -13.55 2.29
CA ILE A 234 -24.71 -12.72 1.14
C ILE A 234 -25.11 -11.34 1.69
N GLY A 235 -24.19 -10.38 1.59
CA GLY A 235 -24.41 -8.99 2.02
C GLY A 235 -23.14 -8.32 2.53
N GLU A 236 -23.17 -7.00 2.66
CA GLU A 236 -22.03 -6.16 3.07
C GLU A 236 -21.78 -6.15 4.60
N ALA A 237 -22.43 -7.04 5.35
CA ALA A 237 -22.28 -7.09 6.81
C ALA A 237 -21.02 -7.86 7.23
N TRP A 238 -20.43 -7.48 8.36
CA TRP A 238 -19.33 -8.21 8.99
C TRP A 238 -19.81 -9.63 9.36
N ASN A 239 -19.46 -10.62 8.54
CA ASN A 239 -19.64 -12.03 8.89
C ASN A 239 -18.45 -12.47 9.75
N VAL A 240 -18.55 -12.25 11.05
CA VAL A 240 -17.46 -12.37 12.01
C VAL A 240 -17.82 -13.22 13.20
N ASP A 241 -16.80 -13.65 13.93
CA ASP A 241 -17.00 -14.40 15.16
C ASP A 241 -17.74 -13.59 16.24
N THR A 242 -18.16 -14.28 17.31
CA THR A 242 -18.93 -13.67 18.41
C THR A 242 -18.14 -12.59 19.14
N GLU A 243 -16.81 -12.73 19.25
CA GLU A 243 -15.99 -11.78 20.01
C GLU A 243 -15.90 -10.43 19.27
N LEU A 244 -15.64 -10.47 17.97
CA LEU A 244 -15.60 -9.29 17.12
C LEU A 244 -16.98 -8.67 16.95
N ALA A 245 -18.04 -9.49 16.82
CA ALA A 245 -19.41 -8.99 16.81
C ALA A 245 -19.76 -8.21 18.09
N ASN A 246 -19.37 -8.72 19.25
CA ASN A 246 -19.57 -8.04 20.53
C ASN A 246 -18.80 -6.71 20.61
N PHE A 247 -17.57 -6.68 20.09
CA PHE A 247 -16.78 -5.44 20.03
C PHE A 247 -17.41 -4.39 19.11
N VAL A 248 -17.89 -4.79 17.93
CA VAL A 248 -18.61 -3.91 17.00
C VAL A 248 -19.86 -3.32 17.65
N GLU A 249 -20.63 -4.12 18.38
CA GLU A 249 -21.84 -3.64 19.05
C GLU A 249 -21.52 -2.70 20.23
N PHE A 250 -20.46 -3.00 20.97
CA PHE A 250 -19.94 -2.10 22.01
C PHE A 250 -19.53 -0.75 21.42
N PHE A 251 -18.78 -0.75 20.32
CA PHE A 251 -18.44 0.48 19.59
C PHE A 251 -19.67 1.28 19.19
N ARG A 252 -20.70 0.65 18.60
CA ARG A 252 -21.94 1.32 18.20
C ARG A 252 -22.65 1.99 19.37
N THR A 253 -22.64 1.33 20.54
CA THR A 253 -23.24 1.89 21.76
C THR A 253 -22.50 3.16 22.21
N VAL A 254 -21.16 3.12 22.26
CA VAL A 254 -20.34 4.28 22.63
C VAL A 254 -20.50 5.40 21.62
N TYR A 255 -20.43 5.08 20.33
CA TYR A 255 -20.59 6.04 19.24
C TYR A 255 -21.97 6.71 19.24
N GLY A 256 -23.03 5.93 19.44
CA GLY A 256 -24.40 6.44 19.59
C GLY A 256 -24.58 7.35 20.80
N THR A 257 -23.87 7.06 21.90
CA THR A 257 -23.84 7.92 23.10
C THR A 257 -23.17 9.25 22.80
N LEU A 258 -22.03 9.26 22.10
CA LEU A 258 -21.36 10.50 21.69
C LEU A 258 -22.24 11.34 20.76
N MET A 259 -22.88 10.69 19.79
CA MET A 259 -23.77 11.34 18.82
C MET A 259 -25.02 11.95 19.47
N SER A 260 -25.57 11.32 20.51
CA SER A 260 -26.81 11.77 21.15
C SER A 260 -26.62 12.90 22.16
N ASN A 261 -25.39 13.10 22.67
CA ASN A 261 -25.11 14.00 23.80
C ASN A 261 -24.32 15.27 23.43
N TRP A 262 -24.27 15.59 22.14
CA TRP A 262 -23.59 16.77 21.65
C TRP A 262 -24.38 18.05 21.96
N ARG A 263 -23.70 19.10 22.46
CA ARG A 263 -24.33 20.33 22.99
C ARG A 263 -25.20 21.12 21.99
N SER A 264 -24.97 20.96 20.69
CA SER A 264 -25.62 21.78 19.65
C SER A 264 -26.69 20.97 18.90
N ALA A 265 -27.95 21.17 19.30
CA ALA A 265 -29.13 20.46 18.80
C ALA A 265 -29.46 20.71 17.31
N ALA A 266 -28.74 21.59 16.62
CA ALA A 266 -29.11 21.99 15.26
C ALA A 266 -28.59 21.06 14.15
N ARG A 267 -27.58 20.22 14.43
CA ARG A 267 -27.08 19.10 13.59
C ARG A 267 -25.84 18.52 14.26
N VAL A 268 -25.99 17.43 14.99
CA VAL A 268 -24.83 16.64 15.40
C VAL A 268 -24.28 15.95 14.16
N SER A 269 -23.09 16.31 13.71
CA SER A 269 -22.46 15.60 12.60
C SER A 269 -21.72 14.38 13.15
N GLU A 270 -21.86 13.24 12.48
CA GLU A 270 -21.01 12.03 12.60
C GLU A 270 -19.53 12.36 12.81
N ARG A 271 -19.06 13.40 12.12
CA ARG A 271 -17.72 13.97 12.22
C ARG A 271 -17.31 14.39 13.64
N ALA A 272 -18.23 14.89 14.47
CA ALA A 272 -17.92 15.42 15.78
C ALA A 272 -17.63 14.29 16.80
N ALA A 273 -18.43 13.22 16.77
CA ALA A 273 -18.16 12.01 17.56
C ALA A 273 -16.85 11.34 17.11
N TRP A 274 -16.61 11.30 15.80
CA TRP A 274 -15.36 10.80 15.23
C TRP A 274 -14.15 11.63 15.67
N GLU A 275 -14.23 12.96 15.66
CA GLU A 275 -13.15 13.86 16.10
C GLU A 275 -12.73 13.59 17.55
N ILE A 276 -13.70 13.37 18.46
CA ILE A 276 -13.40 12.98 19.86
C ILE A 276 -12.61 11.67 19.91
N LEU A 277 -13.08 10.64 19.19
CA LEU A 277 -12.45 9.33 19.19
C LEU A 277 -11.04 9.36 18.61
N VAL A 278 -10.83 10.09 17.51
CA VAL A 278 -9.50 10.26 16.90
C VAL A 278 -8.56 10.99 17.84
N LYS A 279 -8.97 12.15 18.39
CA LYS A 279 -8.12 12.88 19.35
C LYS A 279 -7.73 11.98 20.51
N ARG A 280 -8.68 11.21 21.06
CA ARG A 280 -8.38 10.32 22.19
C ARG A 280 -7.44 9.18 21.81
N VAL A 281 -7.63 8.56 20.65
CA VAL A 281 -6.78 7.45 20.18
C VAL A 281 -5.35 7.90 19.88
N VAL A 282 -5.19 9.12 19.33
CA VAL A 282 -3.87 9.67 18.95
C VAL A 282 -3.13 10.22 20.16
N ASN A 283 -3.79 10.99 21.01
CA ASN A 283 -3.12 11.77 22.04
C ASN A 283 -2.95 11.01 23.38
N GLY A 284 -3.65 9.89 23.57
CA GLY A 284 -3.49 9.09 24.79
C GLY A 284 -4.22 9.66 26.02
N ASP A 285 -3.76 9.27 27.21
CA ASP A 285 -4.41 9.57 28.51
C ASP A 285 -3.85 10.84 29.20
N SER A 286 -3.40 11.81 28.41
CA SER A 286 -2.85 13.05 28.97
C SER A 286 -3.95 13.87 29.66
N GLU A 287 -3.84 14.08 30.98
CA GLU A 287 -4.81 14.85 31.76
C GLU A 287 -5.02 16.26 31.19
N THR A 288 -3.97 16.87 30.64
CA THR A 288 -4.05 18.22 30.04
C THR A 288 -4.87 18.26 28.76
N GLU A 289 -5.04 17.13 28.08
CA GLU A 289 -5.74 17.05 26.80
C GLU A 289 -7.20 16.60 26.94
N LYS A 290 -7.57 15.99 28.07
CA LYS A 290 -8.95 15.54 28.34
C LYS A 290 -9.97 16.67 28.27
N GLU A 291 -9.61 17.85 28.78
CA GLU A 291 -10.51 19.01 28.75
C GLU A 291 -10.74 19.52 27.32
N ASP A 292 -9.73 19.42 26.43
CA ASP A 292 -9.87 19.74 25.00
C ASP A 292 -10.71 18.68 24.25
N ILE A 293 -10.52 17.40 24.56
CA ILE A 293 -11.22 16.30 23.89
C ILE A 293 -12.73 16.33 24.20
N TYR A 294 -13.09 16.39 25.49
CA TYR A 294 -14.50 16.28 25.93
C TYR A 294 -15.15 17.62 26.26
N GLY A 295 -14.42 18.72 26.10
CA GLY A 295 -14.91 20.10 26.21
C GLY A 295 -16.25 20.35 25.50
N PRO A 296 -16.41 19.90 24.24
CA PRO A 296 -17.64 20.07 23.45
C PRO A 296 -18.89 19.34 23.97
N LEU A 297 -18.75 18.32 24.85
CA LEU A 297 -19.87 17.52 25.36
C LEU A 297 -20.56 18.19 26.54
N ALA A 298 -21.88 18.02 26.67
CA ALA A 298 -22.66 18.59 27.77
C ALA A 298 -22.09 18.18 29.14
N THR A 299 -22.01 19.10 30.09
CA THR A 299 -21.32 18.88 31.38
C THR A 299 -21.88 17.68 32.15
N ASN A 300 -23.19 17.46 32.08
CA ASN A 300 -23.87 16.35 32.74
C ASN A 300 -23.60 14.98 32.10
N VAL A 301 -23.06 14.93 30.88
CA VAL A 301 -22.79 13.67 30.14
C VAL A 301 -21.29 13.44 29.93
N ARG A 302 -20.46 14.46 30.16
CA ARG A 302 -19.02 14.42 29.92
C ARG A 302 -18.35 13.23 30.60
N GLN A 303 -18.58 13.04 31.90
CA GLN A 303 -17.96 11.95 32.67
C GLN A 303 -18.38 10.56 32.17
N GLN A 304 -19.65 10.40 31.79
CA GLN A 304 -20.15 9.13 31.25
C GLN A 304 -19.54 8.84 29.87
N ALA A 305 -19.49 9.85 29.01
CA ALA A 305 -18.91 9.72 27.67
C ALA A 305 -17.40 9.45 27.74
N GLU A 306 -16.67 10.15 28.61
CA GLU A 306 -15.26 9.90 28.88
C GLU A 306 -15.05 8.45 29.31
N SER A 307 -15.73 8.00 30.38
CA SER A 307 -15.60 6.62 30.86
C SER A 307 -15.90 5.57 29.79
N ALA A 308 -16.91 5.80 28.95
CA ALA A 308 -17.28 4.88 27.87
C ALA A 308 -16.23 4.87 26.74
N VAL A 309 -15.66 6.02 26.40
CA VAL A 309 -14.59 6.14 25.41
C VAL A 309 -13.30 5.51 25.93
N GLU A 310 -12.95 5.70 27.20
CA GLU A 310 -11.80 5.05 27.83
C GLU A 310 -11.92 3.52 27.77
N GLU A 311 -13.08 2.98 28.13
CA GLU A 311 -13.33 1.53 28.02
C GLU A 311 -13.22 1.03 26.58
N LEU A 312 -13.73 1.80 25.61
CA LEU A 312 -13.59 1.49 24.19
C LEU A 312 -12.13 1.47 23.74
N VAL A 313 -11.34 2.48 24.09
CA VAL A 313 -9.93 2.58 23.70
C VAL A 313 -9.12 1.43 24.31
N ASN A 314 -9.40 1.08 25.58
CA ASN A 314 -8.77 -0.07 26.24
C ASN A 314 -9.09 -1.40 25.54
N LYS A 315 -10.35 -1.63 25.14
CA LYS A 315 -10.71 -2.82 24.36
C LYS A 315 -10.07 -2.80 22.97
N MET A 316 -10.06 -1.63 22.32
CA MET A 316 -9.49 -1.43 20.99
C MET A 316 -7.98 -1.66 20.98
N GLU A 317 -7.27 -1.41 22.07
CA GLU A 317 -5.86 -1.74 22.21
C GLU A 317 -5.61 -3.24 22.05
N GLY A 318 -6.42 -4.10 22.68
CA GLY A 318 -6.35 -5.55 22.49
C GLY A 318 -6.50 -5.95 21.02
N TRP A 319 -7.53 -5.43 20.35
CA TRP A 319 -7.76 -5.65 18.92
C TRP A 319 -6.67 -5.08 18.02
N SER A 320 -6.06 -3.96 18.42
CA SER A 320 -4.95 -3.33 17.72
C SER A 320 -3.68 -4.17 17.82
N MET A 321 -3.43 -4.77 18.97
CA MET A 321 -2.31 -5.69 19.16
C MET A 321 -2.53 -6.99 18.39
N GLU A 322 -3.76 -7.48 18.32
CA GLU A 322 -4.09 -8.67 17.54
C GLU A 322 -3.90 -8.43 16.03
N LEU A 323 -4.38 -7.28 15.52
CA LEU A 323 -4.20 -6.86 14.12
C LEU A 323 -2.72 -6.89 13.69
N GLN A 324 -1.83 -6.46 14.59
CA GLN A 324 -0.39 -6.44 14.35
C GLN A 324 0.27 -7.82 14.45
N ARG A 325 -0.22 -8.69 15.34
CA ARG A 325 0.48 -9.93 15.72
C ARG A 325 0.03 -11.16 14.95
N HIS A 326 -1.24 -11.22 14.53
CA HIS A 326 -1.78 -12.42 13.90
C HIS A 326 -1.07 -12.76 12.58
N CYS A 327 -0.93 -11.76 11.70
CA CYS A 327 -0.18 -11.86 10.44
C CYS A 327 0.91 -10.76 10.41
N ALA A 328 1.93 -10.86 11.25
CA ALA A 328 2.91 -9.79 11.46
C ALA A 328 3.67 -9.37 10.19
N GLU A 329 4.02 -10.31 9.29
CA GLU A 329 4.65 -9.99 8.00
C GLU A 329 3.74 -9.13 7.13
N ASP A 330 2.46 -9.53 7.04
CA ASP A 330 1.44 -8.83 6.26
C ASP A 330 1.11 -7.46 6.84
N TRP A 331 1.03 -7.37 8.17
CA TRP A 331 0.88 -6.11 8.87
C TRP A 331 2.05 -5.16 8.58
N ASN A 332 3.29 -5.63 8.68
CA ASN A 332 4.47 -4.80 8.44
C ASN A 332 4.50 -4.27 7.00
N GLN A 333 4.19 -5.12 6.01
CA GLN A 333 4.06 -4.70 4.62
C GLN A 333 2.93 -3.67 4.45
N PHE A 334 1.76 -3.94 5.03
CA PHE A 334 0.59 -3.06 4.96
C PHE A 334 0.85 -1.69 5.61
N ALA A 335 1.42 -1.66 6.80
CA ALA A 335 1.80 -0.43 7.49
C ALA A 335 2.86 0.35 6.71
N GLY A 336 3.86 -0.33 6.14
CA GLY A 336 4.85 0.28 5.25
C GLY A 336 4.21 0.97 4.05
N ILE A 337 3.23 0.33 3.41
CA ILE A 337 2.45 0.91 2.30
C ILE A 337 1.69 2.16 2.74
N LEU A 338 1.00 2.12 3.89
CA LEU A 338 0.27 3.28 4.41
C LEU A 338 1.22 4.46 4.66
N ILE A 339 2.35 4.21 5.33
CA ILE A 339 3.38 5.23 5.60
C ILE A 339 3.88 5.83 4.28
N GLN A 340 4.23 4.98 3.31
CA GLN A 340 4.69 5.43 2.00
C GLN A 340 3.66 6.32 1.28
N CYS A 341 2.38 5.95 1.33
CA CYS A 341 1.30 6.73 0.72
C CYS A 341 1.05 8.06 1.45
N LEU A 342 1.27 8.09 2.77
CA LEU A 342 1.11 9.29 3.61
C LEU A 342 2.25 10.27 3.42
N SER A 343 3.50 9.79 3.38
CA SER A 343 4.67 10.64 3.17
C SER A 343 4.73 11.23 1.76
N GLY A 344 4.17 10.54 0.75
CA GLY A 344 4.24 10.97 -0.66
C GLY A 344 5.64 10.90 -1.26
N GLU A 345 6.66 10.81 -0.42
CA GLU A 345 8.04 10.58 -0.78
C GLU A 345 8.34 9.09 -0.71
N ARG A 346 8.80 8.54 -1.82
CA ARG A 346 9.56 7.31 -1.75
C ARG A 346 10.90 7.68 -1.12
N LYS A 347 11.20 7.16 0.09
CA LYS A 347 12.58 7.10 0.61
C LYS A 347 13.41 6.12 -0.24
N LYS A 348 13.44 6.32 -1.56
CA LYS A 348 14.52 5.82 -2.38
C LYS A 348 15.69 6.69 -1.99
N ASP A 349 16.70 6.10 -1.37
CA ASP A 349 18.04 6.68 -1.35
C ASP A 349 18.49 6.84 -2.82
N ALA A 350 18.00 7.87 -3.48
CA ALA A 350 18.39 8.32 -4.81
C ALA A 350 19.74 9.06 -4.75
N SER A 351 20.59 8.64 -3.82
CA SER A 351 21.96 9.07 -3.70
C SER A 351 22.81 8.18 -4.59
N GLN A 352 22.99 8.63 -5.83
CA GLN A 352 24.26 8.48 -6.54
C GLN A 352 24.90 7.07 -6.54
N MET A 353 24.26 6.09 -7.18
CA MET A 353 25.04 4.99 -7.75
C MET A 353 25.31 5.32 -9.21
N GLN A 354 26.50 5.88 -9.45
CA GLN A 354 27.13 5.87 -10.77
C GLN A 354 26.94 4.49 -11.40
N PHE A 355 26.71 4.47 -12.71
CA PHE A 355 26.66 3.27 -13.53
C PHE A 355 27.94 2.44 -13.30
N GLN A 356 27.93 1.55 -12.31
CA GLN A 356 28.97 0.56 -12.08
C GLN A 356 28.55 -0.66 -12.89
N VAL A 357 29.10 -0.72 -14.10
CA VAL A 357 29.07 -1.92 -14.95
C VAL A 357 29.96 -2.97 -14.30
#